data_AF-A0A2N0B424-F1
#
_entry.id   AF-A0A2N0B424-F1
#
_cell.length_a   1.000
_cell.length_b   1.000
_cell.length_c   1.000
_cell.angle_alpha   90.00
_cell.angle_beta   90.00
_cell.angle_gamma   90.00
#
_symmetry.space_group_name_H-M   'P 1'
#
loop_
_entity.id
_entity.type
_entity.pdbx_description
1 polymer ?
#
loop_
_entity_poly.entity_id
_entity_poly.type
_entity_poly.pdbx_seq_one_letter_code
_entity_poly.pdbx_strand_id
1 'polypeptide(L)'
;MSYNLHHFNETTISLQGGGEVTLPVHVSTIGLHERLSKLQDKLEIAIDQHSNAFNDTNLEISELYETYKLVALEDAVSFVDFCKDLTLFVSADDCTKFIKKQKEARKFGDRILTLIREKFQSLVFESEKHLEVLNRIPFFYPDFSHVFKFLNEVELATKRSSGESQAKK
;
A
#
# COMPACT_ATOMS: atom_id res chain seq x y z
N MET A 1 -12.37 37.16 -22.75
CA MET A 1 -12.37 35.68 -22.84
C MET A 1 -11.54 35.15 -21.69
N SER A 2 -12.15 35.00 -20.51
CA SER A 2 -11.50 34.37 -19.36
C SER A 2 -11.49 32.86 -19.58
N TYR A 3 -10.34 32.31 -19.95
CA TYR A 3 -10.13 30.88 -19.96
C TYR A 3 -10.19 30.39 -18.50
N ASN A 4 -11.31 29.80 -18.10
CA ASN A 4 -11.38 29.00 -16.87
C ASN A 4 -10.53 27.74 -17.12
N LEU A 5 -9.23 27.84 -16.85
CA LEU A 5 -8.36 26.68 -16.69
C LEU A 5 -8.78 25.99 -15.39
N HIS A 6 -9.73 25.07 -15.49
CA HIS A 6 -10.00 24.15 -14.39
C HIS A 6 -8.74 23.30 -14.17
N HIS A 7 -8.08 23.52 -13.02
CA HIS A 7 -6.86 22.81 -12.63
C HIS A 7 -7.12 21.38 -12.12
N PHE A 8 -8.40 21.04 -11.93
CA PHE A 8 -8.87 19.74 -11.47
C PHE A 8 -10.27 19.44 -12.02
N ASN A 9 -10.65 18.16 -12.03
CA ASN A 9 -11.98 17.66 -12.30
C ASN A 9 -12.55 17.04 -11.01
N GLU A 10 -13.78 17.39 -10.62
CA GLU A 10 -14.47 16.65 -9.57
C GLU A 10 -14.88 15.28 -10.10
N THR A 11 -14.44 14.23 -9.43
CA THR A 11 -14.77 12.85 -9.80
C THR A 11 -15.29 12.10 -8.59
N THR A 12 -16.42 11.42 -8.77
CA THR A 12 -16.95 10.48 -7.79
C THR A 12 -16.35 9.10 -8.01
N ILE A 13 -15.74 8.53 -6.97
CA ILE A 13 -15.08 7.24 -6.98
C ILE A 13 -15.78 6.33 -5.97
N SER A 14 -16.16 5.13 -6.40
CA SER A 14 -16.77 4.12 -5.53
C SER A 14 -15.71 3.44 -4.67
N LEU A 15 -15.97 3.33 -3.36
CA LEU A 15 -15.08 2.65 -2.42
C LEU A 15 -15.41 1.15 -2.36
N GLN A 16 -14.38 0.30 -2.24
CA GLN A 16 -14.59 -1.12 -1.95
C GLN A 16 -15.10 -1.27 -0.51
N GLY A 17 -16.30 -1.84 -0.36
CA GLY A 17 -17.03 -1.89 0.91
C GLY A 17 -18.32 -1.04 0.94
N GLY A 18 -18.57 -0.27 -0.12
CA GLY A 18 -19.76 0.57 -0.27
C GLY A 18 -19.46 2.04 0.04
N GLY A 19 -20.26 2.92 -0.56
CA GLY A 19 -20.08 4.37 -0.48
C GLY A 19 -19.30 4.95 -1.65
N GLU A 20 -19.42 6.26 -1.80
CA GLU A 20 -18.80 7.04 -2.86
C GLU A 20 -18.08 8.24 -2.26
N VAL A 21 -16.98 8.64 -2.89
CA VAL A 21 -16.22 9.83 -2.51
C VAL A 21 -16.02 10.71 -3.72
N THR A 22 -16.37 11.99 -3.60
CA THR A 22 -16.06 12.99 -4.61
C THR A 22 -14.71 13.62 -4.30
N LEU A 23 -13.78 13.54 -5.24
CA LEU A 23 -12.43 14.07 -5.11
C LEU A 23 -12.13 15.08 -6.23
N PRO A 24 -11.46 16.19 -5.92
CA PRO A 24 -10.92 17.09 -6.93
C PRO A 24 -9.62 16.49 -7.50
N VAL A 25 -9.71 15.83 -8.65
CA VAL A 25 -8.59 15.12 -9.28
C VAL A 25 -7.87 16.03 -10.28
N HIS A 26 -6.55 16.09 -10.22
CA HIS A 26 -5.74 16.88 -11.15
C HIS A 26 -5.97 16.49 -12.61
N VAL A 27 -5.96 17.48 -13.50
CA VAL A 27 -6.00 17.23 -14.95
C VAL A 27 -4.65 16.66 -15.42
N SER A 28 -4.69 15.67 -16.33
CA SER A 28 -3.48 15.07 -16.92
C SER A 28 -2.56 16.11 -17.57
N THR A 29 -1.33 16.18 -17.08
CA THR A 29 -0.21 16.92 -17.70
C THR A 29 0.99 15.99 -17.86
N ILE A 30 1.91 16.31 -18.79
CA ILE A 30 3.14 15.52 -18.98
C ILE A 30 3.92 15.41 -17.66
N GLY A 31 4.06 16.53 -16.93
CA GLY A 31 4.75 16.55 -15.64
C GLY A 31 4.05 15.74 -14.54
N LEU A 32 2.72 15.56 -14.59
CA LEU A 32 2.02 14.65 -13.70
C LEU A 32 2.38 13.19 -14.01
N HIS A 33 2.30 12.79 -15.29
CA HIS A 33 2.65 11.43 -15.73
C HIS A 33 4.09 11.05 -15.40
N GLU A 34 5.04 11.96 -15.59
CA GLU A 34 6.44 11.71 -15.21
C GLU A 34 6.62 11.48 -13.71
N ARG A 35 5.90 12.24 -12.86
CA ARG A 35 5.93 12.05 -11.41
C ARG A 35 5.29 10.72 -11.01
N LEU A 36 4.13 10.39 -11.59
CA LEU A 36 3.43 9.12 -11.32
C LEU A 36 4.26 7.92 -11.75
N SER A 37 4.91 7.98 -12.92
CA SER A 37 5.82 6.93 -13.38
C SER A 37 6.97 6.71 -12.40
N LYS A 38 7.64 7.78 -11.94
CA LYS A 38 8.72 7.66 -10.94
C LYS A 38 8.23 7.12 -9.59
N LEU A 39 7.00 7.44 -9.20
CA LEU A 39 6.40 6.89 -7.99
C LEU A 39 6.05 5.42 -8.15
N GLN A 40 5.57 5.02 -9.33
CA GLN A 40 5.27 3.64 -9.68
C GLN A 40 6.53 2.77 -9.63
N ASP A 41 7.64 3.21 -10.24
CA ASP A 41 8.92 2.50 -10.18
C ASP A 41 9.39 2.28 -8.72
N LYS A 42 9.27 3.31 -7.88
CA LYS A 42 9.62 3.23 -6.45
C LYS A 42 8.70 2.29 -5.67
N LEU A 43 7.40 2.29 -6.00
CA LEU A 43 6.41 1.40 -5.39
C LEU A 43 6.72 -0.05 -5.72
N GLU A 44 6.99 -0.37 -6.98
CA GLU A 44 7.34 -1.72 -7.42
C GLU A 44 8.57 -2.27 -6.69
N ILE A 45 9.62 -1.46 -6.59
CA ILE A 45 10.82 -1.83 -5.82
C ILE A 45 10.49 -2.05 -4.34
N ALA A 46 9.68 -1.19 -3.74
CA ALA A 46 9.32 -1.32 -2.32
C ALA A 46 8.44 -2.55 -2.06
N ILE A 47 7.53 -2.89 -2.97
CA ILE A 47 6.68 -4.09 -2.90
C ILE A 47 7.52 -5.36 -3.02
N ASP A 48 8.47 -5.41 -3.94
CA ASP A 48 9.38 -6.54 -4.08
C ASP A 48 10.23 -6.73 -2.81
N GLN A 49 10.84 -5.65 -2.30
CA GLN A 49 11.60 -5.67 -1.05
C GLN A 49 10.75 -6.14 0.15
N HIS A 50 9.53 -5.64 0.26
CA HIS A 50 8.59 -6.01 1.31
C HIS A 50 8.18 -7.48 1.22
N SER A 51 7.83 -7.94 0.02
CA SER A 51 7.37 -9.32 -0.21
C SER A 51 8.47 -10.31 0.12
N ASN A 52 9.71 -10.04 -0.32
CA ASN A 52 10.87 -10.87 -0.01
C ASN A 52 11.15 -10.92 1.50
N ALA A 53 11.24 -9.75 2.15
CA ALA A 53 11.48 -9.69 3.60
C ALA A 53 10.36 -10.34 4.43
N PHE A 54 9.10 -10.20 4.01
CA PHE A 54 7.95 -10.81 4.66
C PHE A 54 7.95 -12.34 4.51
N ASN A 55 8.23 -12.84 3.31
CA ASN A 55 8.35 -14.28 3.06
C ASN A 55 9.50 -14.89 3.85
N ASP A 56 10.68 -14.25 3.87
CA ASP A 56 11.83 -14.69 4.66
C ASP A 56 11.52 -14.72 6.17
N THR A 57 10.73 -13.75 6.65
CA THR A 57 10.29 -13.71 8.05
C THR A 57 9.32 -14.85 8.35
N ASN A 58 8.40 -15.18 7.43
CA ASN A 58 7.44 -16.27 7.58
C ASN A 58 8.10 -17.65 7.51
N LEU A 59 9.12 -17.81 6.67
CA LEU A 59 9.92 -19.04 6.63
C LEU A 59 10.64 -19.25 7.96
N GLU A 60 11.32 -18.22 8.47
CA GLU A 60 12.04 -18.30 9.75
C GLU A 60 11.12 -18.72 10.92
N ILE A 61 9.95 -18.09 11.07
CA ILE A 61 9.04 -18.43 12.18
C ILE A 61 8.47 -19.84 12.04
N SER A 62 8.28 -20.30 10.80
CA SER A 62 7.84 -21.68 10.54
C SER A 62 8.93 -22.68 10.91
N GLU A 63 10.19 -22.40 10.55
CA GLU A 63 11.34 -23.24 10.93
C GLU A 63 11.54 -23.30 12.44
N LEU A 64 11.39 -22.17 13.15
CA LEU A 64 11.45 -22.11 14.61
C LEU A 64 10.35 -22.95 15.26
N TYR A 65 9.13 -22.90 14.70
CA TYR A 65 8.01 -23.68 15.19
C TYR A 65 8.20 -25.20 14.98
N GLU A 66 8.66 -25.61 13.80
CA GLU A 66 8.96 -27.02 13.54
C GLU A 66 10.11 -27.53 14.40
N THR A 67 11.13 -26.71 14.65
CA THR A 67 12.22 -27.03 15.58
C THR A 67 11.69 -27.22 17.01
N TYR A 68 10.81 -26.33 17.46
CA TYR A 68 10.17 -26.44 18.77
C TYR A 68 9.41 -27.77 18.92
N LYS A 69 8.57 -28.14 17.95
CA LYS A 69 7.82 -29.42 17.98
C LYS A 69 8.73 -30.64 18.13
N LEU A 70 9.83 -30.66 17.37
CA LEU A 70 10.79 -31.77 17.40
C LEU A 70 11.45 -31.91 18.78
N VAL A 71 11.76 -30.79 19.45
CA VAL A 71 12.41 -30.78 20.76
C VAL A 71 11.43 -31.05 21.90
N ALA A 72 10.24 -30.45 21.83
CA ALA A 72 9.22 -30.57 22.87
C ALA A 72 8.54 -31.95 22.88
N LEU A 73 8.64 -32.73 21.80
CA LEU A 73 7.94 -34.01 21.61
C LEU A 73 6.41 -33.90 21.82
N GLU A 74 5.88 -32.68 21.70
CA GLU A 74 4.46 -32.35 21.91
C GLU A 74 3.96 -31.47 20.75
N ASP A 75 2.86 -31.89 20.14
CA ASP A 75 2.06 -31.10 19.19
C ASP A 75 1.02 -30.20 19.91
N ALA A 76 1.21 -29.96 21.20
CA ALA A 76 0.16 -29.37 22.04
C ALA A 76 -0.06 -27.86 21.81
N VAL A 77 0.97 -27.13 21.37
CA VAL A 77 0.90 -25.67 21.17
C VAL A 77 0.60 -25.37 19.71
N SER A 78 -0.47 -24.61 19.46
CA SER A 78 -0.81 -24.16 18.11
C SER A 78 0.22 -23.16 17.57
N PHE A 79 0.38 -23.08 16.24
CA PHE A 79 1.27 -22.08 15.62
C PHE A 79 0.93 -20.65 16.03
N VAL A 80 -0.35 -20.35 16.23
CA VAL A 80 -0.82 -19.03 16.65
C VAL A 80 -0.37 -18.73 18.08
N ASP A 81 -0.47 -19.68 19.00
CA ASP A 81 -0.06 -19.49 20.39
C ASP A 81 1.47 -19.49 20.52
N PHE A 82 2.16 -20.30 19.72
CA PHE A 82 3.62 -20.22 19.57
C PHE A 82 4.08 -18.81 19.15
N CYS A 83 3.42 -18.22 18.15
CA CYS A 83 3.75 -16.86 17.70
C CYS A 83 3.49 -15.79 18.76
N LYS A 84 2.44 -15.94 19.59
CA LYS A 84 2.10 -14.97 20.65
C LYS A 84 3.16 -14.96 21.74
N ASP A 85 3.61 -16.14 22.15
CA ASP A 85 4.50 -16.32 23.29
C ASP A 85 5.88 -16.85 22.84
N LEU A 86 6.39 -16.35 21.71
CA LEU A 86 7.63 -16.82 21.07
C LEU A 86 8.81 -16.93 22.04
N THR A 87 8.92 -15.97 22.96
CA THR A 87 10.00 -15.91 23.95
C THR A 87 9.98 -17.05 24.97
N LEU A 88 8.85 -17.74 25.13
CA LEU A 88 8.73 -18.92 25.99
C LEU A 88 9.25 -20.19 25.31
N PHE A 89 9.26 -20.21 23.98
CA PHE A 89 9.53 -21.42 23.19
C PHE A 89 10.86 -21.38 22.43
N VAL A 90 11.39 -20.18 22.20
CA VAL A 90 12.57 -19.94 21.36
C VAL A 90 13.68 -19.28 22.17
N SER A 91 14.93 -19.57 21.82
CA SER A 91 16.11 -18.94 22.43
C SER A 91 16.05 -17.40 22.30
N ALA A 92 16.67 -16.70 23.25
CA ALA A 92 16.73 -15.23 23.21
C ALA A 92 17.44 -14.71 21.94
N ASP A 93 18.46 -15.43 21.46
CA ASP A 93 19.21 -15.07 20.27
C ASP A 93 18.35 -15.19 19.00
N ASP A 94 17.60 -16.28 18.86
CA ASP A 94 16.75 -16.51 17.69
C ASP A 94 15.51 -15.60 17.72
N CYS A 95 14.93 -15.34 18.90
CA CYS A 95 13.92 -14.30 19.07
C CYS A 95 14.45 -12.94 18.59
N THR A 96 15.69 -12.58 18.96
CA THR A 96 16.29 -11.30 18.56
C THR A 96 16.47 -11.21 17.04
N LYS A 97 16.94 -12.29 16.41
CA LYS A 97 17.05 -12.36 14.93
C LYS A 97 15.69 -12.24 14.25
N PHE A 98 14.69 -12.97 14.74
CA PHE A 98 13.33 -12.93 14.21
C PHE A 98 12.73 -11.52 14.30
N ILE A 99 12.81 -10.88 15.48
CA ILE A 99 12.34 -9.50 15.70
C ILE A 99 13.04 -8.53 14.75
N LYS A 100 14.34 -8.73 14.47
CA LYS A 100 15.08 -7.89 13.51
C LYS A 100 14.53 -8.04 12.09
N LYS A 101 14.30 -9.28 11.62
CA LYS A 101 13.68 -9.55 10.31
C LYS A 101 12.28 -8.94 10.20
N GLN A 102 11.46 -9.11 11.23
CA GLN A 102 10.11 -8.53 11.27
C GLN A 102 10.14 -6.99 11.20
N LYS A 103 11.06 -6.33 11.92
CA LYS A 103 11.25 -4.88 11.86
C LYS A 103 11.68 -4.41 10.46
N GLU A 104 12.52 -5.18 9.79
CA GLU A 104 12.97 -4.90 8.43
C GLU A 104 11.82 -5.02 7.42
N ALA A 105 11.02 -6.10 7.48
CA ALA A 105 9.82 -6.24 6.66
C ALA A 105 8.85 -5.07 6.89
N ARG A 106 8.62 -4.70 8.17
CA ARG A 106 7.76 -3.55 8.51
C ARG A 106 8.27 -2.24 7.92
N LYS A 107 9.58 -1.99 7.95
CA LYS A 107 10.19 -0.78 7.37
C LYS A 107 9.86 -0.64 5.87
N PHE A 108 9.88 -1.74 5.12
CA PHE A 108 9.46 -1.72 3.71
C PHE A 108 7.95 -1.49 3.56
N GLY A 109 7.13 -2.08 4.44
CA GLY A 109 5.69 -1.81 4.49
C GLY A 109 5.36 -0.33 4.74
N ASP A 110 6.03 0.30 5.70
CA ASP A 110 5.87 1.73 6.02
C ASP A 110 6.30 2.61 4.83
N ARG A 111 7.32 2.19 4.06
CA ARG A 111 7.74 2.84 2.83
C ARG A 111 6.67 2.78 1.74
N ILE A 112 6.00 1.63 1.59
CA ILE A 112 4.86 1.49 0.65
C ILE A 112 3.74 2.46 1.03
N LEU A 113 3.37 2.53 2.31
CA LEU A 113 2.34 3.47 2.79
C LEU A 113 2.71 4.94 2.52
N THR A 114 3.99 5.30 2.68
CA THR A 114 4.48 6.64 2.37
C THR A 114 4.32 6.96 0.88
N LEU A 115 4.72 6.03 0.00
CA LEU A 115 4.60 6.20 -1.44
C LEU A 115 3.14 6.23 -1.93
N ILE A 116 2.26 5.43 -1.31
CA ILE A 116 0.80 5.48 -1.53
C ILE A 116 0.27 6.89 -1.24
N ARG A 117 0.68 7.50 -0.12
CA ARG A 117 0.28 8.86 0.24
C ARG A 117 0.84 9.89 -0.76
N GLU A 118 2.09 9.76 -1.16
CA GLU A 118 2.69 10.63 -2.19
C GLU A 118 1.95 10.54 -3.53
N LYS A 119 1.57 9.32 -3.94
CA LYS A 119 0.78 9.08 -5.16
C LYS A 119 -0.60 9.74 -5.05
N PHE A 120 -1.29 9.58 -3.93
CA PHE A 120 -2.56 10.27 -3.68
C PHE A 120 -2.43 11.79 -3.75
N GLN A 121 -1.42 12.37 -3.08
CA GLN A 121 -1.17 13.80 -3.07
C GLN A 121 -0.82 14.36 -4.45
N SER A 122 -0.20 13.54 -5.31
CA SER A 122 0.08 13.91 -6.70
C SER A 122 -1.17 13.92 -7.58
N LEU A 123 -2.18 13.12 -7.24
CA LEU A 123 -3.40 12.94 -8.01
C LEU A 123 -4.53 13.88 -7.59
N VAL A 124 -4.62 14.22 -6.30
CA VAL A 124 -5.74 14.98 -5.73
C VAL A 124 -5.32 16.42 -5.39
N PHE A 125 -6.05 17.39 -5.94
CA PHE A 125 -5.90 18.81 -5.64
C PHE A 125 -6.27 19.09 -4.19
N GLU A 126 -5.51 19.94 -3.49
CA GLU A 126 -5.71 20.19 -2.04
C GLU A 126 -5.83 18.89 -1.21
N SER A 127 -5.07 17.87 -1.58
CA SER A 127 -5.12 16.50 -1.03
C SER A 127 -5.12 16.41 0.50
N GLU A 128 -4.49 17.35 1.22
CA GLU A 128 -4.52 17.40 2.69
C GLU A 128 -5.94 17.44 3.27
N LYS A 129 -6.90 18.05 2.57
CA LYS A 129 -8.32 18.08 2.97
C LYS A 129 -9.04 16.73 2.77
N HIS A 130 -8.42 15.81 2.05
CA HIS A 130 -9.02 14.55 1.60
C HIS A 130 -8.26 13.30 2.07
N LEU A 131 -7.22 13.44 2.90
CA LEU A 131 -6.41 12.30 3.36
C LEU A 131 -7.21 11.26 4.16
N GLU A 132 -8.27 11.69 4.86
CA GLU A 132 -9.16 10.78 5.60
C GLU A 132 -9.81 9.70 4.71
N VAL A 133 -9.89 9.95 3.41
CA VAL A 133 -10.44 8.99 2.44
C VAL A 133 -9.59 7.73 2.40
N LEU A 134 -8.26 7.85 2.52
CA LEU A 134 -7.37 6.69 2.56
C LEU A 134 -7.65 5.79 3.77
N ASN A 135 -8.07 6.37 4.91
CA ASN A 135 -8.42 5.61 6.11
C ASN A 135 -9.75 4.86 6.00
N ARG A 136 -10.59 5.21 5.01
CA ARG A 136 -11.87 4.52 4.76
C ARG A 136 -11.71 3.29 3.87
N ILE A 137 -10.54 3.12 3.24
CA ILE A 137 -10.25 1.98 2.39
C ILE A 137 -9.88 0.79 3.29
N PRO A 138 -10.56 -0.36 3.17
CA PRO A 138 -10.21 -1.54 3.96
C PRO A 138 -8.75 -1.95 3.71
N PHE A 139 -7.96 -2.00 4.79
CA PHE A 139 -6.55 -2.36 4.74
C PHE A 139 -6.26 -3.54 5.68
N PHE A 140 -5.67 -4.59 5.13
CA PHE A 140 -5.34 -5.83 5.84
C PHE A 140 -3.89 -6.17 5.58
N TYR A 141 -2.96 -5.59 6.35
CA TYR A 141 -1.53 -5.87 6.17
C TYR A 141 -1.26 -7.39 6.18
N PRO A 142 -0.48 -7.92 5.24
CA PRO A 142 0.36 -7.23 4.24
C PRO A 142 -0.32 -6.86 2.90
N ASP A 143 -1.63 -7.01 2.77
CA ASP A 143 -2.35 -6.76 1.52
C ASP A 143 -2.67 -5.27 1.28
N PHE A 144 -2.12 -4.73 0.19
CA PHE A 144 -2.32 -3.36 -0.28
C PHE A 144 -3.29 -3.26 -1.49
N SER A 145 -3.88 -4.38 -1.92
CA SER A 145 -4.66 -4.50 -3.16
C SER A 145 -5.79 -3.46 -3.28
N HIS A 146 -6.58 -3.29 -2.22
CA HIS A 146 -7.70 -2.33 -2.21
C HIS A 146 -7.23 -0.88 -2.37
N VAL A 147 -6.12 -0.52 -1.71
CA VAL A 147 -5.56 0.83 -1.77
C VAL A 147 -4.98 1.10 -3.16
N PHE A 148 -4.28 0.13 -3.75
CA PHE A 148 -3.79 0.26 -5.13
C PHE A 148 -4.91 0.36 -6.14
N LYS A 149 -5.96 -0.44 -6.00
CA LYS A 149 -7.14 -0.36 -6.86
C LYS A 149 -7.78 1.01 -6.78
N PHE A 150 -7.99 1.55 -5.59
CA PHE A 150 -8.50 2.89 -5.40
C PHE A 150 -7.62 3.95 -6.07
N LEU A 151 -6.31 3.93 -5.84
CA LEU A 151 -5.40 4.90 -6.45
C LEU A 151 -5.38 4.81 -7.98
N ASN A 152 -5.53 3.61 -8.54
CA ASN A 152 -5.63 3.42 -9.98
C ASN A 152 -6.93 4.02 -10.54
N GLU A 153 -8.07 3.91 -9.84
CA GLU A 153 -9.31 4.58 -10.24
C GLU A 153 -9.16 6.11 -10.20
N VAL A 154 -8.51 6.65 -9.16
CA VAL A 154 -8.19 8.09 -9.07
C VAL A 154 -7.28 8.51 -10.24
N GLU A 155 -6.27 7.69 -10.56
CA GLU A 155 -5.35 7.95 -11.67
C GLU A 155 -6.07 7.90 -13.02
N LEU A 156 -6.96 6.93 -13.26
CA LEU A 156 -7.79 6.86 -14.46
C LEU A 156 -8.74 8.06 -14.60
N ALA A 157 -9.14 8.67 -13.48
CA ALA A 157 -9.94 9.89 -13.46
C ALA A 157 -9.15 11.15 -13.86
N THR A 158 -7.81 11.12 -13.85
CA THR A 158 -6.95 12.25 -14.28
C THR A 158 -6.99 12.55 -15.79
N LYS A 159 -8.06 12.20 -16.51
CA LYS A 159 -8.14 12.37 -17.98
C LYS A 159 -7.86 13.82 -18.40
N ARG A 160 -7.25 13.98 -19.58
CA ARG A 160 -7.07 15.29 -20.21
C ARG A 160 -8.42 15.99 -20.30
N SER A 161 -8.44 17.29 -20.04
CA SER A 161 -9.60 18.14 -20.34
C SER A 161 -10.10 17.83 -21.74
N SER A 162 -11.39 17.53 -21.87
CA SER A 162 -12.07 17.29 -23.15
C SER A 162 -12.25 18.61 -23.93
N GLY A 163 -11.13 19.27 -24.21
CA GLY A 163 -11.06 20.54 -24.92
C GLY A 163 -10.77 20.44 -26.42
N GLU A 164 -10.34 19.29 -26.95
CA GLU A 164 -9.99 19.14 -28.38
C GLU A 164 -10.29 17.73 -28.92
N SER A 165 -11.55 17.29 -28.89
CA SER A 165 -12.00 16.16 -29.73
C SER A 165 -13.28 16.44 -30.50
N GLN A 166 -13.69 17.70 -30.59
CA GLN A 166 -14.71 18.17 -31.52
C GLN A 166 -14.09 19.06 -32.61
N ALA A 167 -13.34 18.46 -33.53
CA ALA A 167 -13.13 19.00 -34.89
C ALA A 167 -12.34 17.99 -35.72
N LYS A 168 -13.04 17.02 -36.30
CA LYS A 168 -12.70 16.39 -37.59
C LYS A 168 -13.87 15.48 -38.00
N LYS A 169 -14.88 16.11 -38.59
CA LYS A 169 -15.72 15.54 -39.65
C LYS A 169 -15.83 16.59 -40.73
#